data_AF-A0A973W9V5-F1
#
_entry.id   AF-A0A973W9V5-F1
#
_cell.length_a   1.000
_cell.length_b   1.000
_cell.length_c   1.000
_cell.angle_alpha   90.00
_cell.angle_beta   90.00
_cell.angle_gamma   90.00
#
_symmetry.space_group_name_H-M   'P 1'
#
loop_
_entity.id
_entity.type
_entity.pdbx_description
1 polymer ?
#
loop_
_entity_poly.entity_id
_entity_poly.type
_entity_poly.pdbx_seq_one_letter_code
_entity_poly.pdbx_strand_id
1 'polypeptide(L)'
;MALSIKDPETEKLARTLAERTGETITVATRRAIEDRLRRVGADATKATLIEDMEAIRRRLATLPVLDPRSMDDILGYDENGLPV
;
A
#
# COMPACT_ATOMS: atom_id res chain seq x y z
N MET A 1 -19.38 5.66 -22.81
CA MET A 1 -19.59 4.37 -23.49
C MET A 1 -20.30 3.41 -22.54
N ALA A 2 -21.18 2.55 -23.06
CA ALA A 2 -21.92 1.59 -22.25
C ALA A 2 -21.15 0.27 -22.10
N LEU A 3 -21.00 -0.22 -20.87
CA LEU A 3 -20.49 -1.55 -20.58
C LEU A 3 -21.67 -2.54 -20.70
N SER A 4 -21.61 -3.47 -21.65
CA SER A 4 -22.60 -4.55 -21.77
C SER A 4 -22.06 -5.81 -21.10
N ILE A 5 -22.69 -6.23 -20.01
CA ILE A 5 -22.37 -7.47 -19.31
C ILE A 5 -23.43 -8.50 -19.67
N LYS A 6 -23.05 -9.59 -20.34
CA LYS A 6 -23.94 -10.69 -20.75
C LYS A 6 -23.99 -11.85 -19.76
N ASP A 7 -23.45 -11.65 -18.56
CA ASP A 7 -23.40 -12.64 -17.50
C ASP A 7 -24.56 -12.40 -16.50
N PRO A 8 -25.52 -13.34 -16.37
CA PRO A 8 -26.70 -13.19 -15.50
C PRO A 8 -26.35 -12.99 -14.02
N GLU A 9 -25.28 -13.64 -13.54
CA GLU A 9 -24.84 -13.52 -12.15
C GLU A 9 -24.29 -12.12 -11.86
N THR A 10 -23.53 -11.55 -12.80
CA THR A 10 -23.03 -10.18 -12.67
C THR A 10 -24.17 -9.16 -12.65
N GLU A 11 -25.21 -9.34 -13.48
CA GLU A 11 -26.39 -8.46 -13.43
C GLU A 11 -27.10 -8.55 -12.06
N LYS A 12 -27.28 -9.78 -11.54
CA LYS A 12 -27.88 -10.01 -10.22
C LYS A 12 -27.08 -9.33 -9.12
N LEU A 13 -25.75 -9.48 -9.11
CA LEU A 13 -24.86 -8.82 -8.16
C LEU A 13 -24.96 -7.29 -8.23
N ALA A 14 -24.94 -6.72 -9.44
CA ALA A 14 -25.06 -5.28 -9.64
C ALA A 14 -26.41 -4.73 -9.17
N ARG A 15 -27.49 -5.48 -9.43
CA ARG A 15 -28.84 -5.12 -8.99
C ARG A 15 -29.00 -5.20 -7.47
N THR A 16 -28.53 -6.29 -6.85
CA THR A 16 -28.53 -6.44 -5.39
C THR A 16 -27.70 -5.36 -4.71
N LEU A 17 -26.54 -4.99 -5.29
CA LEU A 17 -25.71 -3.92 -4.75
C LEU A 17 -26.44 -2.57 -4.84
N ALA A 18 -27.05 -2.26 -5.98
CA ALA A 18 -27.83 -1.05 -6.19
C ALA A 18 -29.00 -0.95 -5.18
N GLU A 19 -29.76 -2.02 -5.00
CA GLU A 19 -30.87 -2.09 -4.03
C GLU A 19 -30.39 -1.85 -2.59
N ARG A 20 -29.27 -2.46 -2.18
CA ARG A 20 -28.72 -2.31 -0.83
C ARG A 20 -28.14 -0.92 -0.56
N THR A 21 -27.65 -0.26 -1.60
CA THR A 21 -27.00 1.06 -1.47
C THR A 21 -27.95 2.22 -1.78
N GLY A 22 -29.13 1.95 -2.32
CA GLY A 22 -30.06 2.98 -2.79
C GLY A 22 -29.56 3.72 -4.03
N GLU A 23 -28.65 3.12 -4.78
CA GLU A 23 -28.02 3.72 -5.96
C GLU A 23 -28.62 3.17 -7.25
N THR A 24 -28.34 3.83 -8.38
CA THR A 24 -28.63 3.22 -9.68
C THR A 24 -27.63 2.08 -9.94
N ILE A 25 -28.03 1.09 -10.73
CA ILE A 25 -27.16 -0.05 -11.13
C ILE A 25 -25.82 0.46 -11.70
N THR A 26 -25.85 1.50 -12.53
CA THR A 26 -24.63 2.11 -13.09
C THR A 26 -23.72 2.71 -12.02
N VAL A 27 -24.29 3.42 -11.05
CA VAL A 27 -23.51 4.07 -9.97
C VAL A 27 -22.90 3.02 -9.04
N ALA A 28 -23.70 2.05 -8.63
CA ALA A 28 -23.28 0.95 -7.77
C ALA A 28 -22.16 0.11 -8.43
N THR A 29 -22.32 -0.22 -9.72
CA THR A 29 -21.33 -1.01 -10.47
C THR A 29 -20.01 -0.24 -10.60
N ARG A 30 -20.06 1.04 -10.97
CA ARG A 30 -18.86 1.85 -11.09
C ARG A 30 -18.13 1.97 -9.74
N ARG A 31 -18.84 2.25 -8.64
CA ARG A 31 -18.23 2.33 -7.30
C ARG A 31 -17.60 1.01 -6.86
N ALA A 32 -18.27 -0.12 -7.13
CA ALA A 32 -17.71 -1.43 -6.82
C ALA A 32 -16.40 -1.70 -7.57
N ILE A 33 -16.33 -1.33 -8.85
CA ILE A 33 -15.12 -1.46 -9.67
C ILE A 33 -14.01 -0.54 -9.14
N GLU A 34 -14.32 0.73 -8.88
CA GLU A 34 -13.38 1.71 -8.29
C GLU A 34 -12.82 1.21 -6.95
N ASP A 35 -13.68 0.70 -6.07
CA ASP A 35 -13.27 0.18 -4.78
C ASP A 35 -12.42 -1.09 -4.89
N ARG A 36 -12.73 -1.98 -5.83
CA ARG A 36 -11.91 -3.18 -6.07
C ARG A 36 -10.54 -2.79 -6.64
N LEU A 37 -10.49 -1.88 -7.60
CA LEU A 37 -9.24 -1.37 -8.17
C LEU A 37 -8.39 -0.68 -7.10
N ARG A 38 -9.00 0.11 -6.21
CA ARG A 38 -8.29 0.77 -5.10
C ARG A 38 -7.64 -0.26 -4.17
N ARG A 39 -8.37 -1.32 -3.80
CA ARG A 39 -7.85 -2.38 -2.91
C ARG A 39 -6.71 -3.14 -3.58
N VAL A 40 -6.91 -3.60 -4.82
CA VAL A 40 -5.88 -4.35 -5.56
C VAL A 40 -4.64 -3.49 -5.81
N GLY A 41 -4.82 -2.22 -6.17
CA GLY A 41 -3.70 -1.29 -6.36
C GLY A 41 -2.93 -1.00 -5.07
N ALA A 42 -3.63 -0.85 -3.94
CA ALA A 42 -2.98 -0.64 -2.64
C ALA A 42 -2.15 -1.85 -2.21
N ASP A 43 -2.67 -3.07 -2.39
CA ASP A 43 -1.95 -4.30 -2.05
C ASP A 43 -0.68 -4.47 -2.92
N ALA A 44 -0.79 -4.22 -4.23
CA ALA A 44 0.36 -4.24 -5.14
C ALA A 44 1.42 -3.19 -4.79
N THR A 45 0.99 -1.96 -4.45
CA THR A 45 1.90 -0.88 -4.04
C THR A 45 2.63 -1.23 -2.75
N LYS A 46 1.91 -1.81 -1.77
CA LYS A 46 2.50 -2.24 -0.50
C LYS A 46 3.51 -3.37 -0.71
N ALA A 47 3.21 -4.36 -1.54
CA ALA A 47 4.13 -5.44 -1.86
C ALA A 47 5.43 -4.91 -2.49
N THR A 48 5.30 -3.99 -3.45
CA THR A 48 6.45 -3.34 -4.11
C THR A 48 7.30 -2.57 -3.09
N LEU A 49 6.68 -1.79 -2.20
CA LEU A 49 7.39 -1.05 -1.16
C LEU A 49 8.18 -1.98 -0.21
N ILE A 50 7.60 -3.12 0.19
CA ILE A 50 8.28 -4.09 1.04
C ILE A 50 9.49 -4.67 0.32
N GLU A 51 9.36 -5.03 -0.96
CA GLU A 51 10.45 -5.54 -1.77
C GLU A 51 11.61 -4.52 -1.90
N ASP A 52 11.28 -3.25 -2.12
CA ASP A 52 12.26 -2.16 -2.17
C ASP A 52 12.99 -1.98 -0.83
N MET A 53 12.26 -1.99 0.29
CA MET A 53 12.85 -1.90 1.63
C MET A 53 13.80 -3.07 1.91
N GLU A 54 13.43 -4.29 1.51
CA GLU A 54 14.31 -5.45 1.65
C GLU A 54 15.54 -5.36 0.77
N ALA A 55 15.41 -4.85 -0.46
CA ALA A 55 16.52 -4.65 -1.37
C ALA A 55 17.52 -3.63 -0.79
N ILE A 56 17.02 -2.53 -0.22
CA ILE A 56 17.84 -1.54 0.50
C ILE A 56 18.55 -2.19 1.68
N ARG A 57 17.84 -2.95 2.52
CA ARG A 57 18.42 -3.63 3.68
C ARG A 57 19.52 -4.61 3.27
N ARG A 58 19.29 -5.44 2.24
CA ARG A 58 20.29 -6.37 1.70
C ARG A 58 21.54 -5.63 1.22
N ARG A 59 21.36 -4.53 0.48
CA ARG A 59 22.47 -3.71 0.01
C ARG A 59 23.28 -3.14 1.18
N LEU A 60 22.61 -2.51 2.15
CA LEU A 60 23.27 -1.91 3.31
C LEU A 60 24.03 -2.95 4.15
N ALA A 61 23.47 -4.15 4.32
CA ALA A 61 24.10 -5.22 5.11
C ALA A 61 25.43 -5.72 4.54
N THR A 62 25.70 -5.48 3.26
CA THR A 62 26.98 -5.87 2.62
C THR A 62 28.06 -4.80 2.69
N LEU A 63 27.72 -3.58 3.15
CA LEU A 63 28.69 -2.49 3.23
C LEU A 63 29.65 -2.68 4.41
N PRO A 64 30.94 -2.33 4.24
CA PRO A 64 31.89 -2.39 5.33
C PRO A 64 31.58 -1.34 6.40
N VAL A 65 31.80 -1.68 7.66
CA VAL A 65 31.77 -0.71 8.77
C VAL A 65 33.05 0.13 8.69
N LEU A 66 32.91 1.41 8.35
CA LEU A 66 34.03 2.35 8.24
C LEU A 66 34.37 3.03 9.57
N ASP A 67 33.38 3.17 10.45
CA ASP A 67 33.51 3.78 11.76
C ASP A 67 32.80 2.88 12.80
N PRO A 68 33.54 2.22 13.70
CA PRO A 68 32.99 1.30 14.69
C PRO A 68 32.60 2.00 16.00
N ARG A 69 32.68 3.34 16.07
CA ARG A 69 32.27 4.10 17.26
C ARG A 69 30.82 3.79 17.62
N SER A 70 30.53 3.83 18.92
CA SER A 70 29.16 3.68 19.40
C SER A 70 28.29 4.85 18.93
N MET A 71 26.96 4.69 18.99
CA MET A 71 26.05 5.79 18.66
C MET A 71 26.34 7.05 19.50
N ASP A 72 26.64 6.86 20.78
CA ASP A 72 26.93 7.96 21.71
C ASP A 72 28.26 8.66 21.35
N ASP A 73 29.30 7.90 21.00
CA ASP A 73 30.60 8.44 20.55
C ASP A 73 30.51 9.14 19.17
N ILE A 74 29.56 8.72 18.32
CA ILE A 74 29.29 9.38 17.04
C ILE A 74 28.54 10.69 17.25
N LEU A 75 27.56 10.69 18.16
CA LEU A 75 26.78 11.87 18.52
C LEU A 75 27.64 12.90 19.27
N GLY A 76 28.61 12.45 20.07
CA GLY A 76 29.52 13.33 20.82
C GLY A 76 28.82 14.07 21.96
N TYR A 77 27.71 13.52 22.46
CA TYR A 77 26.98 14.05 23.59
C TYR A 77 26.96 13.03 24.72
N ASP A 78 27.13 13.49 25.96
CA ASP A 78 26.88 12.65 27.14
C ASP A 78 25.38 12.39 27.35
N GLU A 79 25.06 11.59 28.37
CA GLU A 79 23.69 11.26 28.76
C GLU A 79 22.81 12.48 29.12
N ASN A 80 23.44 13.65 29.35
CA ASN A 80 22.77 14.92 29.66
C ASN A 80 22.67 15.84 28.44
N GLY A 81 23.14 15.42 27.26
CA GLY A 81 23.14 16.22 26.05
C GLY A 81 24.23 17.29 26.00
N LEU A 82 25.28 17.17 26.82
CA LEU A 82 26.43 18.07 26.80
C LEU A 82 27.52 17.53 25.87
N PRO A 83 28.20 18.40 25.09
CA PRO A 83 29.32 17.97 24.27
C PRO A 83 30.44 17.38 25.13
N VAL A 84 30.95 16.21 24.74
CA VAL A 84 32.13 15.57 25.33
C VAL A 84 33.38 15.79 24.50
#